data_AF-A0A7D5R362-F1
#
_entry.id   AF-A0A7D5R362-F1
#
_cell.length_a   1.000
_cell.length_b   1.000
_cell.length_c   1.000
_cell.angle_alpha   90.00
_cell.angle_beta   90.00
_cell.angle_gamma   90.00
#
_symmetry.space_group_name_H-M   'P 1'
#
loop_
_entity.id
_entity.type
_entity.pdbx_description
1 polymer ?
#
loop_
_entity_poly.entity_id
_entity_poly.type
_entity_poly.pdbx_seq_one_letter_code
_entity_poly.pdbx_strand_id
1 'polypeptide(L)'
;MSIIDKFQNTLHCMCKEDVIFEIIDDVECDWGIHTVIQCPKCEELFSIDCGCPAFQDVMKLTLLNQNLFSDEQNSNYLKNSHPN
;
A
#
# COMPACT_ATOMS: atom_id res chain seq x y z
N MET A 1 -5.57 15.03 3.97
CA MET A 1 -4.58 14.06 4.49
C MET A 1 -3.85 13.46 3.30
N SER A 2 -2.53 13.46 3.35
CA SER A 2 -1.72 12.72 2.38
C SER A 2 -2.00 11.23 2.50
N ILE A 3 -1.71 10.47 1.45
CA ILE A 3 -1.76 9.00 1.50
C ILE A 3 -0.79 8.44 2.55
N ILE A 4 0.37 9.10 2.71
CA ILE A 4 1.41 8.81 3.69
C ILE A 4 0.87 8.92 5.12
N ASP A 5 0.13 9.99 5.44
CA ASP A 5 -0.43 10.22 6.78
C ASP A 5 -1.35 9.08 7.24
N LYS A 6 -1.97 8.36 6.30
CA LYS A 6 -2.88 7.25 6.61
C LYS A 6 -2.13 6.06 7.20
N PHE A 7 -0.93 5.79 6.69
CA PHE A 7 -0.08 4.66 7.10
C PHE A 7 0.74 4.95 8.37
N GLN A 8 0.67 6.18 8.88
CA GLN A 8 1.18 6.55 10.20
C GLN A 8 0.17 6.28 11.35
N ASN A 9 -1.01 5.73 11.03
CA ASN A 9 -1.95 5.20 12.02
C ASN A 9 -1.78 3.68 12.15
N THR A 10 -2.24 3.13 13.27
CA THR A 10 -2.33 1.67 13.43
C THR A 10 -3.37 1.10 12.45
N LEU A 11 -2.96 0.13 11.64
CA LEU A 11 -3.77 -0.56 10.66
C LEU A 11 -3.66 -2.08 10.84
N HIS A 12 -4.76 -2.78 10.54
CA HIS A 12 -4.81 -4.23 10.56
C HIS A 12 -4.16 -4.80 9.28
N CYS A 13 -3.07 -5.54 9.45
CA CYS A 13 -2.35 -6.15 8.33
C CYS A 13 -2.91 -7.53 7.97
N MET A 14 -2.61 -8.03 6.77
CA MET A 14 -2.96 -9.39 6.34
C MET A 14 -2.29 -10.51 7.17
N CYS A 15 -1.23 -10.19 7.92
CA CYS A 15 -0.64 -11.11 8.89
C CYS A 15 -1.42 -11.19 10.22
N LYS A 16 -2.58 -10.53 10.32
CA LYS A 16 -3.49 -10.48 11.48
C LYS A 16 -2.96 -9.69 12.69
N GLU A 17 -1.89 -8.95 12.50
CA GLU A 17 -1.35 -8.02 13.49
C GLU A 17 -1.77 -6.59 13.20
N ASP A 18 -1.99 -5.82 14.24
CA ASP A 18 -2.19 -4.37 14.16
C ASP A 18 -0.84 -3.67 14.22
N VAL A 19 -0.49 -2.93 13.17
CA VAL A 19 0.86 -2.35 13.00
C VAL A 19 0.79 -0.92 12.53
N ILE A 20 1.84 -0.16 12.82
CA ILE A 20 2.13 1.08 12.09
C ILE A 20 3.09 0.67 10.97
N PHE A 21 2.74 1.02 9.74
CA PHE A 21 3.55 0.66 8.59
C PHE A 21 4.75 1.60 8.46
N GLU A 22 5.89 1.05 8.06
CA GLU A 22 7.06 1.83 7.68
C GLU A 22 6.88 2.31 6.23
N ILE A 23 7.23 3.56 5.95
CA ILE A 23 7.10 4.15 4.61
C ILE A 23 8.48 4.21 4.01
N ILE A 24 8.61 3.70 2.78
CA ILE A 24 9.86 3.64 2.04
C ILE A 24 9.61 4.29 0.69
N ASP A 25 10.22 5.45 0.49
CA ASP A 25 10.19 6.17 -0.78
C ASP A 25 11.28 5.66 -1.72
N ASP A 26 11.13 6.00 -3.00
CA ASP A 26 12.12 5.78 -4.05
C ASP A 26 12.54 4.31 -4.29
N VAL A 27 11.60 3.36 -4.15
CA VAL A 27 11.86 1.95 -4.43
C VAL A 27 11.77 1.66 -5.92
N GLU A 28 12.88 1.25 -6.53
CA GLU A 28 12.96 0.91 -7.95
C GLU A 28 12.45 -0.52 -8.24
N CYS A 29 11.67 -0.65 -9.31
CA CYS A 29 11.34 -1.93 -9.95
C CYS A 29 11.38 -1.78 -11.48
N ASP A 30 11.09 -2.86 -12.22
CA ASP A 30 11.15 -2.89 -13.69
C ASP A 30 10.23 -1.87 -14.38
N TRP A 31 9.20 -1.38 -13.69
CA TRP A 31 8.24 -0.40 -14.22
C TRP A 31 8.47 1.03 -13.73
N GLY A 32 9.48 1.27 -12.89
CA GLY A 32 9.82 2.59 -12.38
C GLY A 32 10.00 2.64 -10.87
N ILE A 33 9.87 3.85 -10.34
CA ILE A 33 10.09 4.18 -8.93
C ILE A 33 8.74 4.24 -8.22
N HIS A 34 8.66 3.64 -7.03
CA HIS A 34 7.47 3.55 -6.22
C HIS A 34 7.69 4.00 -4.78
N THR A 35 6.65 4.58 -4.18
CA THR A 35 6.53 4.62 -2.71
C THR A 35 5.84 3.34 -2.26
N VAL A 36 6.48 2.61 -1.34
CA VAL A 36 5.95 1.40 -0.74
C VAL A 36 5.82 1.55 0.77
N ILE A 37 5.00 0.69 1.36
CA ILE A 37 4.90 0.53 2.80
C ILE A 37 5.30 -0.89 3.20
N GLN A 38 5.95 -1.02 4.34
CA GLN A 38 6.37 -2.31 4.90
C GLN A 38 5.65 -2.61 6.21
N CYS A 39 5.14 -3.83 6.35
CA CYS A 39 4.68 -4.33 7.63
C CYS A 39 5.88 -4.74 8.50
N PRO A 40 6.10 -4.16 9.69
CA PRO A 40 7.23 -4.51 10.55
C PRO A 40 7.13 -5.90 11.20
N LYS A 41 6.03 -6.63 10.98
CA LYS A 41 5.78 -7.97 11.53
C LYS A 41 5.97 -9.10 10.53
N CYS A 42 5.47 -8.93 9.31
CA CYS A 42 5.55 -9.94 8.25
C CYS A 42 6.43 -9.54 7.08
N GLU A 43 7.03 -8.35 7.13
CA GLU A 43 7.99 -7.79 6.16
C GLU A 43 7.44 -7.62 4.73
N GLU A 44 6.17 -7.95 4.49
CA GLU A 44 5.48 -7.72 3.22
C GLU A 44 5.47 -6.23 2.84
N LEU A 45 5.73 -5.99 1.57
CA LEU A 45 5.78 -4.67 0.94
C LEU A 45 4.53 -4.45 0.09
N PHE A 46 3.91 -3.29 0.24
CA PHE A 46 2.74 -2.89 -0.53
C PHE A 46 3.05 -1.61 -1.28
N SER A 47 2.81 -1.60 -2.58
CA SER A 47 2.85 -0.37 -3.37
C SER A 47 1.64 0.49 -3.00
N ILE A 48 1.82 1.79 -2.75
CA ILE A 48 0.70 2.67 -2.37
C ILE A 48 0.34 3.71 -3.42
N ASP A 49 1.14 3.85 -4.48
CA ASP A 49 0.92 4.79 -5.58
C ASP A 49 0.14 4.17 -6.76
N CYS A 50 0.46 2.94 -7.13
CA CYS A 50 -0.27 2.14 -8.10
C CYS A 50 -0.11 0.63 -7.86
N GLY A 51 -0.97 -0.17 -8.50
CA GLY A 51 -0.82 -1.63 -8.49
C GLY A 51 0.43 -2.06 -9.24
N CYS A 52 1.38 -2.67 -8.54
CA CYS A 52 2.64 -3.11 -9.13
C CYS A 52 2.87 -4.60 -8.84
N PRO A 53 3.10 -5.45 -9.86
CA PRO A 53 3.31 -6.90 -9.69
C PRO A 53 4.49 -7.27 -8.79
N ALA A 54 5.45 -6.36 -8.60
CA ALA A 54 6.59 -6.56 -7.72
C ALA A 54 6.24 -6.52 -6.22
N PHE A 55 5.07 -5.97 -5.86
CA PHE A 55 4.64 -5.75 -4.48
C PHE A 55 3.25 -6.34 -4.21
N GLN A 56 2.86 -6.43 -2.94
CA GLN A 56 1.50 -6.78 -2.57
C GLN A 56 0.51 -5.68 -2.94
N ASP A 57 -0.70 -6.10 -3.27
CA ASP A 57 -1.79 -5.19 -3.58
C ASP A 57 -2.34 -4.52 -2.30
N VAL A 58 -2.23 -3.19 -2.22
CA VAL A 58 -2.75 -2.39 -1.09
C VAL A 58 -4.27 -2.53 -0.93
N MET A 59 -5.00 -2.96 -1.97
CA MET A 59 -6.43 -3.23 -1.86
C MET A 59 -6.75 -4.30 -0.81
N LYS A 60 -5.82 -5.22 -0.55
CA LYS A 60 -5.94 -6.19 0.56
C LYS A 60 -6.03 -5.48 1.92
N LEU A 61 -5.27 -4.40 2.11
CA LEU A 61 -5.33 -3.60 3.33
C LEU A 61 -6.61 -2.77 3.40
N THR A 62 -7.10 -2.24 2.27
CA THR A 62 -8.38 -1.50 2.21
C THR A 62 -9.57 -2.37 2.60
N LEU A 63 -9.53 -3.67 2.28
CA LEU A 63 -10.57 -4.62 2.71
C LEU A 63 -10.56 -4.88 4.22
N LEU A 64 -9.39 -4.81 4.85
CA LEU A 64 -9.22 -5.04 6.30
C LEU A 64 -9.45 -3.76 7.11
N ASN A 65 -9.22 -2.59 6.51
CA ASN A 65 -9.25 -1.29 7.17
C ASN A 65 -10.28 -0.39 6.48
N GLN A 66 -11.50 -0.37 7.03
CA GLN A 66 -12.60 0.42 6.47
C GLN A 66 -12.20 1.89 6.35
N ASN A 67 -12.53 2.50 5.22
CA ASN A 67 -12.23 3.91 4.91
C ASN A 67 -10.73 4.25 4.83
N LEU A 68 -9.83 3.24 4.71
CA LEU A 68 -8.43 3.51 4.46
C LEU A 68 -8.30 4.38 3.20
N PHE A 69 -8.89 3.97 2.08
CA PHE A 69 -8.96 4.73 0.83
C PHE A 69 -10.41 5.12 0.50
N SER A 70 -10.58 6.26 -0.16
CA SER A 70 -11.86 6.61 -0.81
C SER A 70 -12.03 5.85 -2.13
N ASP A 71 -13.25 5.80 -2.65
CA ASP A 71 -13.54 5.17 -3.95
C ASP A 71 -12.72 5.78 -5.09
N GLU A 72 -12.50 7.10 -5.06
CA GLU A 72 -11.66 7.79 -6.04
C GLU A 72 -10.20 7.33 -5.94
N GLN A 73 -9.65 7.21 -4.73
CA GLN A 73 -8.29 6.73 -4.51
C GLN A 73 -8.12 5.29 -4.96
N ASN A 74 -9.08 4.42 -4.63
CA ASN A 74 -9.10 3.03 -5.12
C ASN A 74 -9.15 2.99 -6.65
N SER A 75 -10.01 3.80 -7.28
CA SER A 75 -10.10 3.86 -8.74
C SER A 75 -8.80 4.33 -9.38
N ASN A 76 -8.16 5.37 -8.83
CA ASN A 76 -6.90 5.89 -9.34
C ASN A 76 -5.76 4.88 -9.21
N TYR A 77 -5.65 4.20 -8.06
CA TYR A 77 -4.67 3.14 -7.85
C TYR A 77 -4.82 2.02 -8.90
N LEU A 78 -6.04 1.55 -9.15
CA LEU A 78 -6.32 0.48 -10.11
C LEU A 78 -6.09 0.90 -11.58
N LYS A 79 -6.37 2.17 -11.93
CA LYS A 79 -6.15 2.68 -13.29
C LYS A 79 -4.68 2.80 -13.65
N ASN A 80 -3.84 3.07 -12.65
CA ASN A 80 -2.40 3.27 -12.83
C ASN A 80 -1.61 1.96 -12.66
N SER A 81 -2.29 0.82 -12.49
CA SER A 81 -1.63 -0.46 -12.28
C SER A 81 -0.81 -0.87 -13.50
N HIS A 82 0.39 -1.39 -13.22
CA HIS A 82 1.24 -2.00 -14.23
C HIS A 82 0.61 -3.30 -14.74
N PRO A 83 0.90 -3.67 -16.01
CA PRO A 83 0.45 -4.96 -16.53
C PRO A 83 1.07 -6.12 -15.74
N ASN A 84 0.25 -7.14 -15.47
CA ASN A 84 0.65 -8.41 -14.84
C ASN A 84 1.42 -9.32 -15.81
#